data_AF-A0A2L2Z8U8-F1
#
_entry.id   AF-A0A2L2Z8U8-F1
#
_cell.length_a   1.000
_cell.length_b   1.000
_cell.length_c   1.000
_cell.angle_alpha   90.00
_cell.angle_beta   90.00
_cell.angle_gamma   90.00
#
_symmetry.space_group_name_H-M   'P 1'
#
loop_
_entity.id
_entity.type
_entity.pdbx_description
1 polymer ?
#
loop_
_entity_poly.entity_id
_entity_poly.type
_entity_poly.pdbx_seq_one_letter_code
_entity_poly.pdbx_strand_id
1 'polypeptide(L)' 'PGGLLIVVSMILGLTKWERAAFVELRADGRLIPVGAYCHYFYNHGPFSVWVYVQRELRGLD' A
#
# COMPACT_ATOMS: atom_id res chain seq x y z
N PRO A 1 10.34 2.44 34.56
CA PRO A 1 11.64 1.98 34.02
C PRO A 1 11.73 0.44 34.08
N GLY A 2 11.74 -0.20 32.91
CA GLY A 2 11.84 -1.65 32.76
C GLY A 2 12.63 -1.98 31.50
N GLY A 3 12.92 -3.27 31.28
CA GLY A 3 13.61 -3.72 30.08
C GLY A 3 12.73 -3.57 28.83
N LEU A 4 13.33 -3.12 27.74
CA LEU A 4 12.71 -3.08 26.41
C LEU A 4 13.32 -4.15 25.52
N LEU A 5 12.50 -4.79 24.69
CA LEU A 5 12.95 -5.75 23.68
C LEU A 5 13.06 -5.05 22.33
N ILE A 6 14.20 -5.19 21.67
CA ILE A 6 14.37 -4.79 20.28
C ILE A 6 13.94 -5.97 19.40
N VAL A 7 13.03 -5.72 18.47
CA VAL A 7 12.53 -6.71 17.52
C VAL A 7 12.74 -6.23 16.09
N VAL A 8 13.05 -7.16 15.19
CA VAL A 8 13.04 -6.89 13.74
C VAL A 8 11.62 -7.17 13.25
N SER A 9 10.96 -6.14 12.71
CA SER A 9 9.62 -6.29 12.17
C SER A 9 9.64 -7.09 10.86
N MET A 10 8.63 -7.94 10.68
CA MET A 10 8.38 -8.67 9.43
C MET A 10 7.65 -7.84 8.38
N ILE A 11 6.97 -6.76 8.81
CA ILE A 11 6.26 -5.86 7.92
C ILE A 11 7.22 -4.86 7.30
N LEU A 12 6.86 -4.34 6.12
CA LEU A 12 7.68 -3.35 5.44
C LEU A 12 7.48 -1.97 6.10
N GLY A 13 8.46 -1.53 6.90
CA GLY A 13 8.44 -0.22 7.53
C GLY A 13 7.27 -0.06 8.51
N LEU A 14 6.49 1.02 8.34
CA LEU A 14 5.29 1.31 9.13
C LEU A 14 3.98 0.89 8.42
N THR A 15 4.06 -0.06 7.50
CA THR A 15 2.89 -0.58 6.80
C THR A 15 2.33 -1.80 7.50
N LYS A 16 1.11 -2.22 7.13
CA LYS A 16 0.50 -3.45 7.63
C LYS A 16 0.92 -4.72 6.86
N TRP A 17 1.73 -4.57 5.81
CA TRP A 17 2.02 -5.67 4.88
C TRP A 17 3.43 -6.19 5.05
N GLU A 18 3.57 -7.50 4.94
CA GLU A 18 4.87 -8.14 4.76
C GLU A 18 5.48 -7.77 3.42
N ARG A 19 6.79 -7.95 3.29
CA ARG A 19 7.55 -7.54 2.10
C ARG A 19 7.00 -8.14 0.81
N ALA A 20 6.66 -9.43 0.81
CA ALA A 20 6.13 -10.11 -0.38
C ALA A 20 4.78 -9.52 -0.81
N ALA A 21 3.83 -9.46 0.12
CA ALA A 21 2.50 -8.90 -0.12
C ALA A 21 2.55 -7.43 -0.55
N PHE A 22 3.46 -6.64 0.01
CA PHE A 22 3.63 -5.24 -0.39
C PHE A 22 4.05 -5.11 -1.86
N VAL A 23 4.97 -5.96 -2.32
CA VAL A 23 5.44 -5.95 -3.72
C VAL A 23 4.32 -6.38 -4.67
N GLU A 24 3.55 -7.41 -4.32
CA GLU A 24 2.41 -7.86 -5.11
C GLU A 24 1.33 -6.77 -5.23
N LEU A 25 0.94 -6.15 -4.11
CA LEU A 25 -0.08 -5.09 -4.11
C LEU A 25 0.37 -3.84 -4.87
N ARG A 26 1.67 -3.56 -4.88
CA ARG A 26 2.26 -2.46 -5.66
C ARG A 26 2.27 -2.78 -7.15
N ALA A 27 2.61 -4.02 -7.53
CA ALA A 27 2.60 -4.45 -8.93
C ALA A 27 1.18 -4.47 -9.51
N ASP A 28 0.18 -4.83 -8.71
CA ASP A 28 -1.25 -4.82 -9.06
C ASP A 28 -1.83 -3.38 -9.16
N GLY A 29 -1.08 -2.36 -8.74
CA GLY A 29 -1.54 -0.96 -8.73
C GLY A 29 -2.54 -0.63 -7.63
N ARG A 30 -2.83 -1.57 -6.73
CA ARG A 30 -3.69 -1.34 -5.56
C ARG A 30 -3.01 -0.53 -4.46
N LEU A 31 -1.69 -0.51 -4.45
CA LEU A 31 -0.90 0.18 -3.45
C LEU A 31 -0.11 1.31 -4.11
N ILE A 32 -0.55 2.54 -3.88
CA ILE A 32 0.05 3.75 -4.45
C ILE A 32 0.94 4.40 -3.38
N PRO A 33 2.25 4.59 -3.63
CA PRO A 33 3.13 5.28 -2.69
C PRO A 33 2.80 6.77 -2.64
N VAL A 34 2.56 7.30 -1.44
CA VAL A 34 2.31 8.73 -1.19
C VAL A 34 3.27 9.21 -0.12
N GLY A 35 4.41 9.72 -0.59
CA GLY A 35 5.51 10.14 0.27
C GLY A 35 6.02 8.99 1.15
N ALA A 36 5.98 9.19 2.47
CA ALA A 36 6.42 8.20 3.45
C ALA A 36 5.38 7.07 3.70
N TYR A 37 4.15 7.23 3.22
CA TYR A 37 3.05 6.28 3.39
C TYR A 37 2.61 5.67 2.06
N CYS A 38 1.58 4.83 2.10
CA CYS A 38 0.94 4.28 0.92
C CYS A 38 -0.59 4.33 1.07
N HIS A 39 -1.28 4.63 -0.03
CA HIS A 39 -2.73 4.45 -0.12
C HIS A 39 -3.04 3.07 -0.68
N TYR A 40 -3.98 2.39 -0.03
CA TYR A 40 -4.47 1.08 -0.45
C TYR A 40 -5.88 1.21 -1.01
N PHE A 41 -6.04 0.82 -2.27
CA PHE A 41 -7.31 0.76 -2.98
C PHE A 41 -7.85 -0.66 -2.96
N TYR A 42 -9.03 -0.82 -2.38
CA TYR A 42 -9.72 -2.10 -2.30
C TYR A 42 -10.30 -2.51 -3.66
N ASN A 43 -10.49 -3.82 -3.85
CA ASN A 43 -11.23 -4.36 -5.00
C ASN A 43 -12.74 -4.09 -4.96
N HIS A 44 -13.25 -3.63 -3.82
CA HIS A 44 -14.66 -3.33 -3.63
C HIS A 44 -14.81 -1.87 -3.27
N GLY A 45 -15.87 -1.25 -3.79
CA GLY A 45 -16.14 0.15 -3.63
C GLY A 45 -16.88 0.71 -4.84
N PRO A 46 -17.12 2.03 -4.86
CA PRO A 46 -17.74 2.67 -6.01
C PRO A 46 -16.90 2.46 -7.26
N PHE A 47 -17.52 1.99 -8.34
CA PHE A 47 -16.84 1.76 -9.61
C PHE A 47 -16.18 3.04 -10.16
N SER A 48 -16.77 4.21 -9.87
CA SER A 48 -16.19 5.52 -10.23
C SER A 48 -14.80 5.75 -9.64
N VAL A 49 -14.56 5.30 -8.40
CA VAL A 49 -13.25 5.40 -7.74
C VAL A 49 -12.24 4.49 -8.42
N TRP A 50 -12.66 3.28 -8.81
CA TRP A 50 -11.79 2.37 -9.56
C TRP A 50 -11.39 2.97 -10.91
N VAL A 51 -12.35 3.54 -11.66
CA VAL A 51 -12.06 4.19 -12.95
C VAL A 51 -11.08 5.35 -12.79
N TYR A 52 -11.25 6.18 -11.75
CA TYR A 52 -10.34 7.28 -11.44
C TYR A 52 -8.91 6.78 -11.19
N VAL A 53 -8.75 5.80 -10.31
CA VAL A 53 -7.43 5.22 -9.98
C VAL A 53 -6.77 4.61 -11.23
N GLN A 54 -7.53 3.89 -12.06
CA GLN A 54 -7.01 3.31 -13.29
C GLN A 54 -6.58 4.35 -14.33
N ARG A 55 -7.25 5.51 -14.38
CA ARG A 55 -6.86 6.62 -15.24
C ARG A 55 -5.52 7.22 -14.82
N GLU A 56 -5.37 7.54 -13.53
CA GLU A 56 -4.11 8.05 -12.96
C GLU A 56 -2.95 7.07 -13.19
N LEU A 57 -3.16 5.78 -12.91
CA LEU A 57 -2.13 4.74 -13.09
C LEU A 57 -1.66 4.60 -14.54
N ARG A 58 -2.51 4.93 -15.52
CA ARG A 58 -2.19 4.86 -16.96
C ARG A 58 -1.66 6.18 -17.52
N GLY A 59 -1.57 7.24 -16.70
CA GLY A 59 -1.17 8.58 -17.15
C GLY A 59 -2.15 9.20 -18.15
N LEU A 60 -3.43 8.83 -18.07
CA LEU A 60 -4.50 9.34 -18.92
C LEU A 60 -5.24 10.44 -18.14
N ASP A 61 -4.58 11.59 -17.98
CA ASP A 61 -5.21 12.85 -17.55
C ASP A 61 -5.73 13.64 -18.76
#